data_AF-A0A6G3MGJ7-F1
#
_entry.id   AF-A0A6G3MGJ7-F1
#
_cell.length_a   1.000
_cell.length_b   1.000
_cell.length_c   1.000
_cell.angle_alpha   90.00
_cell.angle_beta   90.00
_cell.angle_gamma   90.00
#
_symmetry.space_group_name_H-M   'P 1'
#
loop_
_entity.id
_entity.type
_entity.pdbx_description
1 polymer ?
#
loop_
_entity_poly.entity_id
_entity_poly.type
_entity_poly.pdbx_seq_one_letter_code
_entity_poly.pdbx_strand_id
1 'polypeptide(L)'
;MNKIEEDDRLMVQLQNISQYQESTSFDYKNATFEKINLNSIDKISEESFPPCMQCAHAQLKRNGHLKYHGRIQYGLFLKGIGFSLEESLTFWRNCFNKTIESEKFDKLYSYYIRYNYGQEGKRVDFHPYNCMKIIMSDPPVAGDSHGCPFKQFDQKNLESMLRTKGITNIDQNEIIELSKNQHYQIACARFYEIVHNQPKQTISISHPNEYFQFSRSLIENKK
;
A
#
# COMPACT_ATOMS: atom_id res chain seq x y z
N MET A 1 2.91 41.31 -15.65
CA MET A 1 2.51 40.21 -16.53
C MET A 1 3.69 39.25 -16.66
N ASN A 2 4.02 38.49 -15.61
CA ASN A 2 5.16 37.53 -15.59
C ASN A 2 5.15 36.53 -14.40
N LYS A 3 4.10 36.48 -13.57
CA LYS A 3 4.03 35.53 -12.42
C LYS A 3 3.16 34.29 -12.68
N ILE A 4 2.23 34.37 -13.64
CA ILE A 4 1.27 33.31 -13.93
C ILE A 4 1.87 32.27 -14.90
N GLU A 5 2.71 32.72 -15.86
CA GLU A 5 3.36 31.82 -16.84
C GLU A 5 4.52 30.99 -16.24
N GLU A 6 5.15 31.46 -15.16
CA GLU A 6 6.16 30.68 -14.42
C GLU A 6 5.52 29.53 -13.63
N ASP A 7 4.31 29.75 -13.09
CA ASP A 7 3.53 28.76 -12.33
C ASP A 7 3.05 27.62 -13.25
N ASP A 8 2.58 27.94 -14.46
CA ASP A 8 2.16 26.93 -15.44
C ASP A 8 3.32 26.05 -15.93
N ARG A 9 4.53 26.62 -16.09
CA ARG A 9 5.74 25.84 -16.44
C ARG A 9 6.21 24.95 -15.30
N LEU A 10 6.13 25.42 -14.06
CA LEU A 10 6.40 24.62 -12.86
C LEU A 10 5.40 23.47 -12.73
N MET A 11 4.12 23.71 -13.01
CA MET A 11 3.08 22.68 -12.99
C MET A 11 3.29 21.61 -14.06
N VAL A 12 3.71 21.98 -15.27
CA VAL A 12 4.07 21.03 -16.33
C VAL A 12 5.32 20.23 -15.94
N GLN A 13 6.31 20.86 -15.29
CA GLN A 13 7.50 20.15 -14.79
C GLN A 13 7.16 19.18 -13.65
N LEU A 14 6.28 19.55 -12.73
CA LEU A 14 5.78 18.67 -11.66
C LEU A 14 4.96 17.49 -12.22
N GLN A 15 4.12 17.74 -13.22
CA GLN A 15 3.39 16.70 -13.94
C GLN A 15 4.34 15.73 -14.66
N ASN A 16 5.36 16.26 -15.35
CA ASN A 16 6.36 15.46 -16.03
C ASN A 16 7.21 14.63 -15.04
N ILE A 17 7.53 15.16 -13.86
CA ILE A 17 8.23 14.39 -12.80
C ILE A 17 7.33 13.27 -12.25
N SER A 18 6.04 13.54 -12.04
CA SER A 18 5.09 12.52 -11.58
C SER A 18 4.91 11.40 -12.61
N GLN A 19 4.85 11.74 -13.90
CA GLN A 19 4.83 10.77 -15.01
C GLN A 19 6.17 10.02 -15.15
N TYR A 20 7.30 10.68 -14.87
CA TYR A 20 8.61 10.03 -14.89
C TYR A 20 8.78 9.04 -13.74
N GLN A 21 8.21 9.32 -12.57
CA GLN A 21 8.14 8.36 -11.44
C GLN A 21 7.19 7.19 -11.70
N GLU A 22 6.19 7.36 -12.57
CA GLU A 22 5.41 6.24 -13.11
C GLU A 22 6.22 5.42 -14.12
N SER A 23 7.18 6.01 -14.85
CA SER A 23 8.01 5.30 -15.83
C SER A 23 9.17 4.48 -15.27
N THR A 24 9.62 4.77 -14.04
CA THR A 24 10.62 3.97 -13.29
C THR A 24 9.96 2.98 -12.32
N SER A 25 8.64 2.85 -12.38
CA SER A 25 7.88 2.05 -11.44
C SER A 25 8.08 0.55 -11.66
N PHE A 26 8.02 -0.17 -10.55
CA PHE A 26 7.88 -1.61 -10.51
C PHE A 26 6.88 -2.10 -11.57
N ASP A 27 7.34 -2.96 -12.48
CA ASP A 27 6.51 -3.50 -13.56
C ASP A 27 5.52 -4.54 -13.01
N TYR A 28 4.45 -4.05 -12.39
CA TYR A 28 3.41 -4.88 -11.79
C TYR A 28 2.67 -5.74 -12.83
N LYS A 29 2.74 -5.40 -14.13
CA LYS A 29 2.10 -6.18 -15.20
C LYS A 29 2.91 -7.43 -15.53
N ASN A 30 4.23 -7.34 -15.46
CA ASN A 30 5.13 -8.48 -15.66
C ASN A 30 5.58 -9.15 -14.35
N ALA A 31 5.16 -8.62 -13.20
CA ALA A 31 5.39 -9.25 -11.92
C ALA A 31 4.58 -10.55 -11.79
N THR A 32 5.27 -11.68 -11.92
CA THR A 32 4.68 -13.00 -11.70
C THR A 32 4.56 -13.27 -10.20
N PHE A 33 3.33 -13.28 -9.70
CA PHE A 33 3.02 -13.74 -8.34
C PHE A 33 2.39 -15.13 -8.41
N GLU A 34 2.73 -16.02 -7.47
CA GLU A 34 1.93 -17.22 -7.26
C GLU A 34 0.46 -16.84 -7.02
N LYS A 35 -0.46 -17.64 -7.54
CA LYS A 35 -1.88 -17.37 -7.38
C LYS A 35 -2.24 -17.33 -5.90
N ILE A 36 -2.62 -16.14 -5.42
CA ILE A 36 -3.00 -15.92 -4.03
C ILE A 36 -4.40 -16.48 -3.80
N ASN A 37 -4.53 -17.39 -2.83
CA ASN A 37 -5.84 -17.85 -2.39
C ASN A 37 -6.47 -16.81 -1.44
N LEU A 38 -7.70 -16.39 -1.73
CA LEU A 38 -8.47 -15.46 -0.90
C LEU A 38 -8.56 -15.91 0.56
N ASN A 39 -8.66 -17.21 0.83
CA ASN A 39 -8.77 -17.73 2.20
C ASN A 39 -7.46 -17.60 2.99
N SER A 40 -6.33 -17.45 2.31
CA SER A 40 -5.01 -17.24 2.95
C SER A 40 -4.62 -15.78 3.08
N ILE A 41 -5.45 -14.83 2.62
CA ILE A 41 -5.07 -13.42 2.55
C ILE A 41 -4.73 -12.82 3.92
N ASP A 42 -5.43 -13.24 4.97
CA ASP A 42 -5.19 -12.77 6.33
C ASP A 42 -3.75 -13.14 6.76
N LYS A 43 -3.36 -14.41 6.58
CA LYS A 43 -2.00 -14.91 6.86
C LYS A 43 -0.95 -14.22 5.99
N ILE A 44 -1.22 -14.09 4.68
CA ILE A 44 -0.32 -13.42 3.74
C ILE A 44 -0.12 -11.95 4.12
N SER A 45 -1.14 -11.30 4.69
CA SER A 45 -1.01 -9.92 5.17
C SER A 45 0.00 -9.81 6.30
N GLU A 46 0.01 -10.77 7.22
CA GLU A 46 0.91 -10.77 8.38
C GLU A 46 2.36 -11.03 7.97
N GLU A 47 2.56 -11.93 7.01
CA GLU A 47 3.87 -12.41 6.56
C GLU A 47 4.51 -11.47 5.51
N SER A 48 3.72 -10.96 4.56
CA SER A 48 4.29 -10.39 3.32
C SER A 48 3.83 -8.98 2.98
N PHE A 49 2.82 -8.42 3.65
CA PHE A 49 2.43 -7.04 3.33
C PHE A 49 3.38 -6.03 3.99
N PRO A 50 3.69 -4.91 3.30
CA PRO A 50 4.34 -3.78 3.94
C PRO A 50 3.42 -3.16 5.00
N PRO A 51 3.96 -2.42 5.99
CA PRO A 51 3.18 -1.84 7.09
C PRO A 51 1.95 -1.04 6.65
N CYS A 52 2.06 -0.27 5.55
CA CYS A 52 0.93 0.51 5.04
C CYS A 52 -0.28 -0.35 4.63
N MET A 53 -0.04 -1.51 4.03
CA MET A 53 -1.10 -2.44 3.61
C MET A 53 -1.56 -3.32 4.76
N GLN A 54 -0.68 -3.63 5.73
CA GLN A 54 -1.07 -4.28 6.99
C GLN A 54 -2.05 -3.42 7.79
N CYS A 55 -1.79 -2.11 7.92
CA CYS A 55 -2.71 -1.18 8.58
C CYS A 55 -4.08 -1.13 7.89
N ALA A 56 -4.09 -1.02 6.56
CA ALA A 56 -5.35 -1.02 5.80
C ALA A 56 -6.12 -2.34 5.95
N HIS A 57 -5.43 -3.48 5.88
CA HIS A 57 -6.04 -4.80 6.06
C HIS A 57 -6.61 -4.96 7.47
N ALA A 58 -5.84 -4.64 8.52
CA ALA A 58 -6.29 -4.74 9.90
C ALA A 58 -7.51 -3.85 10.17
N GLN A 59 -7.53 -2.62 9.64
CA GLN A 59 -8.69 -1.73 9.75
C GLN A 59 -9.91 -2.30 9.05
N LEU A 60 -9.74 -2.83 7.83
CA LEU A 60 -10.81 -3.45 7.06
C LEU A 60 -11.44 -4.61 7.84
N LYS A 61 -10.62 -5.47 8.44
CA LYS A 61 -11.09 -6.62 9.23
C LYS A 61 -11.80 -6.18 10.52
N ARG A 62 -11.27 -5.16 11.20
CA ARG A 62 -11.83 -4.64 12.45
C ARG A 62 -13.18 -3.96 12.23
N ASN A 63 -13.25 -3.07 11.24
CA ASN A 63 -14.41 -2.21 11.05
C ASN A 63 -15.42 -2.76 10.05
N GLY A 64 -15.03 -3.76 9.24
CA GLY A 64 -15.82 -4.21 8.09
C GLY A 64 -15.98 -3.12 7.01
N HIS A 65 -15.12 -2.11 7.00
CA HIS A 65 -15.16 -1.01 6.03
C HIS A 65 -13.83 -0.26 5.93
N LEU A 66 -13.56 0.33 4.76
CA LEU A 66 -12.51 1.32 4.55
C LEU A 66 -13.09 2.57 3.88
N LYS A 67 -12.60 3.73 4.30
CA LYS A 67 -12.86 5.03 3.65
C LYS A 67 -12.23 5.10 2.26
N TYR A 68 -12.60 6.12 1.48
CA TYR A 68 -12.29 6.23 0.06
C TYR A 68 -10.81 6.00 -0.26
N HIS A 69 -9.89 6.79 0.30
CA HIS A 69 -8.45 6.66 0.02
C HIS A 69 -7.88 5.31 0.45
N GLY A 70 -8.36 4.76 1.57
CA GLY A 70 -7.99 3.41 2.02
C GLY A 70 -8.42 2.33 1.03
N ARG A 71 -9.64 2.41 0.47
CA ARG A 71 -10.11 1.48 -0.57
C ARG A 71 -9.27 1.54 -1.83
N ILE A 72 -8.79 2.72 -2.21
CA ILE A 72 -7.97 2.90 -3.41
C ILE A 72 -6.58 2.32 -3.20
N GLN A 73 -5.88 2.81 -2.18
CA GLN A 73 -4.51 2.40 -1.89
C GLN A 73 -4.44 0.88 -1.71
N TYR A 74 -5.34 0.31 -0.90
CA TYR A 74 -5.34 -1.12 -0.64
C TYR A 74 -5.90 -1.93 -1.81
N GLY A 75 -6.97 -1.47 -2.46
CA GLY A 75 -7.58 -2.17 -3.60
C GLY A 75 -6.65 -2.26 -4.82
N LEU A 76 -5.93 -1.18 -5.14
CA LEU A 76 -4.93 -1.20 -6.21
C LEU A 76 -3.72 -2.05 -5.85
N PHE A 77 -3.30 -2.05 -4.58
CA PHE A 77 -2.27 -2.98 -4.11
C PHE A 77 -2.69 -4.45 -4.29
N LEU A 78 -3.93 -4.81 -3.91
CA LEU A 78 -4.47 -6.16 -4.08
C LEU A 78 -4.50 -6.59 -5.55
N LYS A 79 -4.94 -5.69 -6.43
CA LYS A 79 -4.85 -5.89 -7.88
C LYS A 79 -3.40 -6.15 -8.32
N GLY A 80 -2.46 -5.34 -7.83
CA GLY A 80 -1.04 -5.44 -8.16
C GLY A 80 -0.36 -6.70 -7.63
N ILE A 81 -0.92 -7.41 -6.64
CA ILE A 81 -0.41 -8.73 -6.20
C ILE A 81 -1.12 -9.90 -6.89
N GLY A 82 -1.96 -9.61 -7.90
CA GLY A 82 -2.55 -10.63 -8.77
C GLY A 82 -4.03 -10.92 -8.55
N PHE A 83 -4.76 -10.14 -7.74
CA PHE A 83 -6.21 -10.34 -7.62
C PHE A 83 -6.90 -10.04 -8.94
N SER A 84 -7.66 -11.00 -9.45
CA SER A 84 -8.60 -10.77 -10.55
C SER A 84 -9.74 -9.84 -10.12
N LEU A 85 -10.48 -9.31 -11.09
CA LEU A 85 -11.67 -8.49 -10.81
C LEU A 85 -12.72 -9.28 -10.00
N GLU A 86 -12.97 -10.53 -10.37
CA GLU A 86 -13.89 -11.46 -9.70
C GLU A 86 -13.48 -11.68 -8.23
N GLU A 87 -12.20 -11.94 -7.99
CA GLU A 87 -11.64 -12.14 -6.65
C GLU A 87 -11.72 -10.85 -5.82
N SER A 88 -11.41 -9.69 -6.41
CA SER A 88 -11.56 -8.40 -5.75
C SER A 88 -13.00 -8.10 -5.36
N LEU A 89 -13.97 -8.31 -6.27
CA LEU A 89 -15.39 -8.11 -5.96
C LEU A 89 -15.84 -9.03 -4.82
N THR A 90 -15.43 -10.30 -4.86
CA THR A 90 -15.73 -11.29 -3.82
C THR A 90 -15.12 -10.89 -2.47
N PHE A 91 -13.84 -10.51 -2.48
CA PHE A 91 -13.12 -10.08 -1.29
C PHE A 91 -13.78 -8.86 -0.63
N TRP A 92 -14.02 -7.79 -1.38
CA TRP A 92 -14.62 -6.57 -0.84
C TRP A 92 -16.05 -6.80 -0.35
N ARG A 93 -16.85 -7.59 -1.07
CA ARG A 93 -18.22 -7.93 -0.66
C ARG A 93 -18.20 -8.70 0.66
N ASN A 94 -17.30 -9.67 0.80
CA ASN A 94 -17.17 -10.46 2.03
C ASN A 94 -16.68 -9.61 3.22
N CYS A 95 -15.76 -8.68 3.01
CA CYS A 95 -15.31 -7.80 4.10
C CYS A 95 -16.38 -6.80 4.54
N PHE A 96 -17.23 -6.33 3.61
CA PHE A 96 -18.25 -5.33 3.90
C PHE A 96 -19.58 -5.92 4.37
N ASN A 97 -19.76 -7.24 4.32
CA ASN A 97 -21.04 -7.89 4.63
C ASN A 97 -21.60 -7.59 6.03
N LYS A 98 -20.75 -7.28 7.00
CA LYS A 98 -21.16 -6.95 8.38
C LYS A 98 -21.70 -5.53 8.51
N THR A 99 -21.39 -4.64 7.57
CA THR A 99 -21.68 -3.21 7.67
C THR A 99 -22.53 -2.68 6.52
N ILE A 100 -22.55 -3.37 5.39
CA ILE A 100 -23.19 -2.94 4.15
C ILE A 100 -23.96 -4.13 3.57
N GLU A 101 -25.25 -3.92 3.32
CA GLU A 101 -26.12 -4.87 2.64
C GLU A 101 -25.65 -5.13 1.20
N SER A 102 -25.86 -6.36 0.70
CA SER A 102 -25.35 -6.77 -0.62
C SER A 102 -25.83 -5.85 -1.76
N GLU A 103 -27.11 -5.45 -1.76
CA GLU A 103 -27.65 -4.57 -2.81
C GLU A 103 -26.98 -3.18 -2.78
N LYS A 104 -26.71 -2.66 -1.59
CA LYS A 104 -26.00 -1.40 -1.40
C LYS A 104 -24.53 -1.51 -1.82
N PHE A 105 -23.91 -2.67 -1.59
CA PHE A 105 -22.56 -2.95 -2.09
C PHE A 105 -22.51 -2.86 -3.62
N ASP A 106 -23.44 -3.55 -4.30
CA ASP A 106 -23.46 -3.62 -5.75
C ASP A 106 -23.70 -2.25 -6.37
N LYS A 107 -24.59 -1.43 -5.80
CA LYS A 107 -24.86 -0.06 -6.28
C LYS A 107 -23.70 0.91 -6.05
N LEU A 108 -23.06 0.89 -4.88
CA LEU A 108 -22.14 1.96 -4.47
C LEU A 108 -20.66 1.62 -4.64
N TYR A 109 -20.29 0.34 -4.63
CA TYR A 109 -18.88 -0.07 -4.55
C TYR A 109 -18.43 -0.91 -5.73
N SER A 110 -19.30 -1.76 -6.29
CA SER A 110 -18.93 -2.65 -7.40
C SER A 110 -18.46 -1.87 -8.64
N TYR A 111 -19.11 -0.74 -8.94
CA TYR A 111 -18.71 0.16 -10.02
C TYR A 111 -17.28 0.66 -9.85
N TYR A 112 -16.93 1.10 -8.64
CA TYR A 112 -15.60 1.64 -8.35
C TYR A 112 -14.50 0.57 -8.47
N ILE A 113 -14.80 -0.66 -8.03
CA ILE A 113 -13.88 -1.79 -8.18
C ILE A 113 -13.68 -2.08 -9.67
N ARG A 114 -14.74 -2.16 -10.48
CA ARG A 114 -14.62 -2.34 -11.94
C ARG A 114 -13.86 -1.20 -12.62
N TYR A 115 -14.07 0.03 -12.17
CA TYR A 115 -13.36 1.21 -12.66
C TYR A 115 -11.84 1.12 -12.43
N ASN A 116 -11.40 0.67 -11.26
CA ASN A 116 -9.97 0.45 -10.97
C ASN A 116 -9.31 -0.61 -11.89
N TYR A 117 -10.11 -1.53 -12.44
CA TYR A 117 -9.67 -2.56 -13.39
C TYR A 117 -9.89 -2.15 -14.86
N GLY A 118 -10.19 -0.87 -15.13
CA GLY A 118 -10.41 -0.36 -16.47
C GLY A 118 -11.66 -0.91 -17.18
N GLN A 119 -12.60 -1.52 -16.44
CA GLN A 119 -13.83 -2.07 -17.02
C GLN A 119 -14.99 -1.06 -17.10
N GLU A 120 -14.78 0.17 -16.60
CA GLU A 120 -15.79 1.23 -16.56
C GLU A 120 -15.21 2.57 -17.02
N GLY A 121 -16.08 3.52 -17.37
CA GLY A 121 -15.70 4.89 -17.72
C GLY A 121 -14.74 4.96 -18.93
N LYS A 122 -13.67 5.76 -18.82
CA LYS A 122 -12.64 5.91 -19.88
C LYS A 122 -11.76 4.65 -20.09
N ARG A 123 -12.03 3.55 -19.37
CA ARG A 123 -11.28 2.29 -19.44
C ARG A 123 -9.77 2.46 -19.20
N VAL A 124 -9.42 3.37 -18.29
CA VAL A 124 -8.04 3.54 -17.84
C VAL A 124 -7.73 2.45 -16.82
N ASP A 125 -6.70 1.66 -17.10
CA ASP A 125 -6.22 0.64 -16.18
C ASP A 125 -5.37 1.28 -15.07
N PHE A 126 -5.94 1.47 -13.88
CA PHE A 126 -5.23 2.17 -12.79
C PHE A 126 -4.10 1.34 -12.21
N HIS A 127 -2.93 1.95 -12.09
CA HIS A 127 -1.73 1.30 -11.60
C HIS A 127 -1.67 1.37 -10.06
N PRO A 128 -1.13 0.35 -9.37
CA PRO A 128 -0.85 0.43 -7.94
C PRO A 128 -0.01 1.65 -7.56
N TYR A 129 -0.23 2.17 -6.35
CA TYR A 129 0.51 3.35 -5.89
C TYR A 129 1.91 2.98 -5.42
N ASN A 130 2.91 3.70 -5.94
CA ASN A 130 4.28 3.64 -5.44
C ASN A 130 4.41 4.33 -4.06
N CYS A 131 5.53 4.12 -3.37
CA CYS A 131 5.76 4.68 -2.03
C CYS A 131 5.70 6.21 -2.05
N MET A 132 6.27 6.86 -3.06
CA MET A 132 6.26 8.33 -3.16
C MET A 132 4.84 8.88 -3.28
N LYS A 133 3.98 8.27 -4.11
CA LYS A 133 2.57 8.64 -4.23
C LYS A 133 1.85 8.52 -2.88
N ILE A 134 2.06 7.43 -2.16
CA ILE A 134 1.45 7.20 -0.84
C ILE A 134 1.96 8.22 0.19
N ILE A 135 3.26 8.53 0.17
CA ILE A 135 3.89 9.47 1.09
C ILE A 135 3.43 10.90 0.82
N MET A 136 3.30 11.31 -0.45
CA MET A 136 2.96 12.68 -0.86
C MET A 136 1.45 12.95 -0.91
N SER A 137 0.60 11.93 -0.83
CA SER A 137 -0.86 12.10 -0.79
C SER A 137 -1.32 12.75 0.53
N ASP A 138 -2.55 13.27 0.53
CA ASP A 138 -3.16 13.91 1.69
C ASP A 138 -3.10 13.01 2.94
N PRO A 139 -2.77 13.59 4.11
CA PRO A 139 -2.66 12.83 5.34
C PRO A 139 -4.02 12.22 5.73
N PRO A 140 -4.04 11.00 6.31
CA PRO A 140 -5.25 10.38 6.81
C PRO A 140 -5.87 11.23 7.93
N VAL A 141 -7.20 11.42 7.86
CA VAL A 141 -7.95 12.03 8.97
C VAL A 141 -8.50 10.96 9.91
N ALA A 142 -9.17 11.36 10.99
CA ALA A 142 -9.73 10.43 11.96
C ALA A 142 -10.58 9.34 11.28
N GLY A 143 -10.23 8.07 11.49
CA GLY A 143 -10.89 6.91 10.91
C GLY A 143 -10.43 6.51 9.49
N ASP A 144 -9.51 7.26 8.86
CA ASP A 144 -8.81 6.79 7.67
C ASP A 144 -7.73 5.76 8.02
N SER A 145 -7.37 4.95 7.04
CA SER A 145 -6.30 3.95 7.18
C SER A 145 -5.56 3.78 5.85
N HIS A 146 -5.16 4.92 5.27
CA HIS A 146 -4.27 5.04 4.12
C HIS A 146 -2.98 5.79 4.51
N GLY A 147 -2.05 5.91 3.57
CA GLY A 147 -0.76 6.56 3.79
C GLY A 147 0.34 5.59 4.22
N CYS A 148 1.50 6.18 4.54
CA CYS A 148 2.69 5.47 5.02
C CYS A 148 2.77 5.56 6.55
N PRO A 149 2.75 4.43 7.30
CA PRO A 149 2.86 4.45 8.75
C PRO A 149 4.10 5.19 9.27
N PHE A 150 5.23 5.05 8.58
CA PHE A 150 6.48 5.73 8.94
C PHE A 150 6.42 7.26 8.78
N LYS A 151 5.43 7.81 8.07
CA LYS A 151 5.19 9.26 7.99
C LYS A 151 4.07 9.71 8.93
N GLN A 152 3.01 8.90 9.06
CA GLN A 152 1.75 9.32 9.67
C GLN A 152 1.65 8.98 11.15
N PHE A 153 2.32 7.93 11.62
CA PHE A 153 2.27 7.55 13.03
C PHE A 153 3.18 8.48 13.84
N ASP A 154 2.66 8.92 14.98
CA ASP A 154 3.51 9.51 16.01
C ASP A 154 4.45 8.45 16.59
N GLN A 155 5.45 8.90 17.37
CA GLN A 155 6.44 8.01 17.95
C GLN A 155 5.81 6.87 18.77
N LYS A 156 4.75 7.14 19.56
CA LYS A 156 4.09 6.14 20.40
C LYS A 156 3.41 5.06 19.58
N ASN A 157 2.67 5.43 18.54
CA ASN A 157 2.00 4.48 17.66
C ASN A 157 3.01 3.68 16.84
N LEU A 158 4.11 4.31 16.40
CA LEU A 158 5.19 3.64 15.69
C LEU A 158 5.89 2.61 16.60
N GLU A 159 6.28 2.99 17.82
CA GLU A 159 6.84 2.06 18.83
C GLU A 159 5.90 0.89 19.12
N SER A 160 4.60 1.16 19.27
CA SER A 160 3.60 0.11 19.50
C SER A 160 3.54 -0.86 18.31
N MET A 161 3.50 -0.35 17.08
CA MET A 161 3.47 -1.17 15.86
C MET A 161 4.73 -2.02 15.71
N LEU A 162 5.91 -1.47 16.01
CA LEU A 162 7.16 -2.21 15.91
C LEU A 162 7.26 -3.29 17.01
N ARG A 163 6.78 -2.98 18.22
CA ARG A 163 6.73 -3.92 19.35
C ARG A 163 5.83 -5.12 19.07
N THR A 164 4.67 -4.94 18.45
CA THR A 164 3.79 -6.08 18.08
C THR A 164 4.43 -7.00 17.04
N LYS A 165 5.43 -6.51 16.30
CA LYS A 165 6.24 -7.30 15.37
C LYS A 165 7.48 -7.94 16.01
N GLY A 166 7.65 -7.82 17.33
CA GLY A 166 8.75 -8.44 18.06
C GLY A 166 10.12 -7.77 17.83
N ILE A 167 10.14 -6.55 17.29
CA ILE A 167 11.37 -5.82 16.99
C ILE A 167 12.02 -5.35 18.30
N THR A 168 13.34 -5.48 18.43
CA THR A 168 14.07 -5.10 19.65
C THR A 168 14.04 -3.59 19.87
N ASN A 169 14.23 -3.12 21.11
CA ASN A 169 14.25 -1.68 21.39
C ASN A 169 15.37 -0.94 20.63
N ILE A 170 16.51 -1.60 20.38
CA ILE A 170 17.64 -1.02 19.64
C ILE A 170 17.23 -0.78 18.18
N ASP A 171 16.66 -1.80 17.54
CA ASP A 171 16.18 -1.72 16.17
C ASP A 171 14.98 -0.77 16.01
N GLN A 172 14.11 -0.70 17.02
CA GLN A 172 13.01 0.27 17.05
C GLN A 172 13.54 1.70 16.98
N ASN A 173 14.53 2.04 17.79
CA ASN A 173 15.12 3.38 17.82
C ASN A 173 15.69 3.78 16.46
N GLU A 174 16.38 2.85 15.78
CA GLU A 174 16.91 3.08 14.44
C GLU A 174 15.80 3.40 13.42
N ILE A 175 14.73 2.60 13.39
CA ILE A 175 13.59 2.82 12.49
C ILE A 175 12.90 4.16 12.78
N ILE A 176 12.72 4.49 14.06
CA ILE A 176 12.09 5.74 14.50
C ILE A 176 12.94 6.94 14.11
N GLU A 177 14.26 6.85 14.25
CA GLU A 177 15.18 7.90 13.82
C GLU A 177 15.13 8.13 12.30
N LEU A 178 15.12 7.06 11.51
CA LEU A 178 14.94 7.16 10.06
C LEU A 178 13.61 7.84 9.69
N SER A 179 12.52 7.48 10.38
CA SER A 179 11.20 8.10 10.21
C SER A 179 11.22 9.59 10.57
N LYS A 180 11.84 9.98 11.71
CA LYS A 180 11.98 11.39 12.13
C LYS A 180 12.78 12.22 11.12
N ASN A 181 13.81 11.63 10.52
CA ASN A 181 14.62 12.25 9.47
C ASN A 181 13.97 12.18 8.08
N GLN A 182 12.68 11.82 8.00
CA GLN A 182 11.90 11.73 6.76
C GLN A 182 12.40 10.69 5.74
N HIS A 183 13.25 9.76 6.18
CA HIS A 183 13.76 8.64 5.38
C HIS A 183 12.77 7.45 5.40
N TYR A 184 11.50 7.70 5.05
CA TYR A 184 10.40 6.75 5.26
C TYR A 184 10.56 5.42 4.52
N GLN A 185 11.08 5.45 3.30
CA GLN A 185 11.31 4.23 2.51
C GLN A 185 12.47 3.41 3.09
N ILE A 186 13.51 4.08 3.60
CA ILE A 186 14.63 3.42 4.28
C ILE A 186 14.16 2.81 5.60
N ALA A 187 13.29 3.50 6.34
CA ALA A 187 12.64 2.93 7.54
C ALA A 187 11.83 1.66 7.20
N CYS A 188 11.10 1.67 6.07
CA CYS A 188 10.37 0.50 5.57
C CYS A 188 11.29 -0.65 5.16
N ALA A 189 12.41 -0.35 4.48
CA ALA A 189 13.43 -1.34 4.15
C ALA A 189 14.09 -1.93 5.40
N ARG A 190 14.41 -1.10 6.40
CA ARG A 190 14.97 -1.57 7.67
C ARG A 190 13.98 -2.47 8.41
N PHE A 191 12.71 -2.09 8.44
CA PHE A 191 11.64 -2.93 8.96
C PHE A 191 11.57 -4.28 8.24
N TYR A 192 11.60 -4.28 6.90
CA TYR A 192 11.61 -5.49 6.08
C TYR A 192 12.74 -6.44 6.48
N GLU A 193 13.96 -5.92 6.60
CA GLU A 193 15.13 -6.74 6.91
C GLU A 193 14.97 -7.45 8.25
N ILE A 194 14.55 -6.72 9.27
CA ILE A 194 14.40 -7.25 10.63
C ILE A 194 13.33 -8.34 10.65
N VAL A 195 12.14 -8.06 10.11
CA VAL A 195 11.03 -9.03 10.19
C VAL A 195 11.26 -10.29 9.33
N HIS A 196 12.13 -10.23 8.32
CA HIS A 196 12.49 -11.38 7.49
C HIS A 196 13.84 -12.03 7.88
N ASN A 197 14.46 -11.58 8.97
CA ASN A 197 15.79 -11.99 9.42
C ASN A 197 16.84 -11.88 8.29
N GLN A 198 16.80 -10.81 7.52
CA GLN A 198 17.80 -10.49 6.52
C GLN A 198 18.89 -9.61 7.13
N PRO A 199 20.15 -9.75 6.68
CA PRO A 199 21.20 -8.83 7.09
C PRO A 199 20.86 -7.43 6.59
N LYS A 200 21.38 -6.42 7.29
CA LYS A 200 21.25 -5.03 6.88
C LYS A 200 21.92 -4.83 5.52
N GLN A 201 21.13 -4.44 4.52
CA GLN A 201 21.56 -4.20 3.14
C GLN A 201 20.94 -2.90 2.63
N THR A 202 21.56 -2.27 1.64
CA THR A 202 20.94 -1.12 0.98
C THR A 202 19.94 -1.60 -0.06
N ILE A 203 18.89 -2.33 0.36
CA ILE A 203 17.79 -2.65 -0.54
C ILE A 203 16.94 -1.39 -0.76
N SER A 204 16.70 -1.07 -2.03
CA SER A 204 15.81 0.03 -2.37
C SER A 204 14.39 -0.52 -2.49
N ILE A 205 13.51 -0.13 -1.55
CA ILE A 205 12.08 -0.42 -1.64
C ILE A 205 11.35 0.87 -2.02
N SER A 206 10.85 0.88 -3.25
CA SER A 206 10.18 2.03 -3.87
C SER A 206 8.68 1.82 -4.04
N HIS A 207 8.21 0.58 -3.89
CA HIS A 207 6.83 0.22 -4.16
C HIS A 207 6.27 -0.82 -3.16
N PRO A 208 5.01 -0.70 -2.68
CA PRO A 208 4.40 -1.71 -1.81
C PRO A 208 4.36 -3.12 -2.42
N ASN A 209 4.03 -3.23 -3.71
CA ASN A 209 4.05 -4.52 -4.42
C ASN A 209 5.47 -5.09 -4.61
N GLU A 210 6.51 -4.26 -4.65
CA GLU A 210 7.91 -4.70 -4.67
C GLU A 210 8.31 -5.29 -3.32
N TYR A 211 7.96 -4.62 -2.20
CA TYR A 211 8.12 -5.19 -0.85
C TYR A 211 7.46 -6.56 -0.77
N PHE A 212 6.21 -6.67 -1.25
CA PHE A 212 5.47 -7.92 -1.26
C PHE A 212 6.20 -9.00 -2.06
N GLN A 213 6.67 -8.69 -3.26
CA GLN A 213 7.42 -9.63 -4.09
C GLN A 213 8.68 -10.14 -3.38
N PHE A 214 9.50 -9.23 -2.82
CA PHE A 214 10.71 -9.64 -2.10
C PHE A 214 10.38 -10.57 -0.94
N SER A 215 9.35 -10.25 -0.15
CA SER A 215 8.90 -11.10 0.95
C SER A 215 8.50 -12.50 0.46
N ARG A 216 7.67 -12.56 -0.59
CA ARG A 216 7.19 -13.84 -1.16
C ARG A 216 8.34 -14.69 -1.68
N SER A 217 9.25 -14.11 -2.46
CA SER A 217 10.42 -14.81 -2.98
C SER A 217 11.32 -15.35 -1.85
N LEU A 218 11.47 -14.62 -0.73
CA LEU A 218 12.22 -15.14 0.42
C LEU A 218 11.53 -16.32 1.11
N ILE A 219 10.21 -16.30 1.24
CA ILE A 219 9.45 -17.38 1.89
C ILE A 219 9.44 -18.63 1.02
N GLU A 220 9.32 -18.47 -0.30
CA GLU A 220 9.36 -19.57 -1.26
C GLU A 220 10.73 -20.24 -1.30
N ASN A 221 11.83 -19.47 -1.30
CA ASN A 221 13.20 -20.00 -1.28
C ASN A 221 13.59 -20.71 0.03
N LYS A 222 12.79 -20.58 1.10
CA LYS A 222 13.00 -21.27 2.38
C LYS A 222 12.26 -22.61 2.48
N LYS A 223 11.39 -22.93 1.52
CA LYS A 223 10.70 -24.23 1.42
C LYS A 223 11.57 -25.24 0.68
#